data_AF-D4MJ89-F1
#
_entry.id   AF-D4MJ89-F1
#
_cell.length_a   1.000
_cell.length_b   1.000
_cell.length_c   1.000
_cell.angle_alpha   90.00
_cell.angle_beta   90.00
_cell.angle_gamma   90.00
#
_symmetry.space_group_name_H-M   'P 1'
#
loop_
_entity.id
_entity.type
_entity.pdbx_description
1 polymer ?
#
loop_
_entity_poly.entity_id
_entity_poly.type
_entity_poly.pdbx_seq_one_letter_code
_entity_poly.pdbx_strand_id
1 'polypeptide(L)'
;MLAAKIAGLKTNDTGSPIINSKFDYEAYNSAKLKIQNNPKKINYRKEYCYSQTGSNSYGFSSPRTACAAFSFATALSIKYNKKITPKDVLTSTNGLMIEDTTNSDVWEWNWKDGKSTKTAYRIKASKGSETFSGIDAQLYLGNPVLIHTEGYSVNGYSSEHWATIIGKENGKYQIIDPWDGTKRNLDQMEIYKNNGSVLDYVILTNEY
;
A
#
# COMPACT_ATOMS: atom_id res chain seq x y z
N MET A 1 7.67 14.54 1.43
CA MET A 1 9.02 14.20 0.89
C MET A 1 9.11 14.09 -0.65
N LEU A 2 8.49 13.13 -1.35
CA LEU A 2 8.71 12.93 -2.81
C LEU A 2 8.43 14.18 -3.67
N ALA A 3 7.31 14.86 -3.43
CA ALA A 3 6.98 16.10 -4.15
C ALA A 3 8.02 17.21 -3.93
N ALA A 4 8.62 17.30 -2.73
CA ALA A 4 9.70 18.24 -2.45
C ALA A 4 10.97 17.89 -3.25
N LYS A 5 11.35 16.61 -3.30
CA LYS A 5 12.48 16.11 -4.12
C LYS A 5 12.30 16.45 -5.60
N ILE A 6 11.11 16.24 -6.15
CA ILE A 6 10.78 16.59 -7.55
C ILE A 6 10.83 18.11 -7.79
N ALA A 7 10.40 18.90 -6.82
CA ALA A 7 10.43 20.36 -6.88
C ALA A 7 11.83 20.96 -6.59
N GLY A 8 12.84 20.14 -6.28
CA GLY A 8 14.18 20.62 -5.91
C GLY A 8 14.25 21.28 -4.53
N LEU A 9 13.26 21.02 -3.67
CA LEU A 9 13.16 21.61 -2.33
C LEU A 9 13.78 20.69 -1.28
N LYS A 10 14.42 21.31 -0.28
CA LYS A 10 14.82 20.61 0.94
C LYS A 10 13.59 20.26 1.78
N THR A 11 13.73 19.25 2.62
CA THR A 11 12.75 18.91 3.65
C THR A 11 13.32 19.17 5.04
N ASN A 12 12.44 19.45 6.00
CA ASN A 12 12.79 19.44 7.42
C ASN A 12 12.87 17.99 7.95
N ASP A 13 13.13 17.85 9.25
CA ASP A 13 13.29 16.56 9.93
C ASP A 13 12.00 15.72 9.92
N THR A 14 10.83 16.34 9.68
CA THR A 14 9.55 15.63 9.53
C THR A 14 9.22 15.27 8.08
N GLY A 15 10.16 15.48 7.14
CA GLY A 15 9.96 15.19 5.71
C GLY A 15 9.02 16.16 4.99
N SER A 16 8.64 17.27 5.64
CA SER A 16 7.84 18.36 5.08
C SER A 16 8.72 19.31 4.25
N PRO A 17 8.22 19.85 3.12
CA PRO A 17 9.00 20.78 2.30
C PRO A 17 9.30 22.07 3.07
N ILE A 18 10.52 22.58 2.93
CA ILE A 18 10.88 23.92 3.38
C ILE A 18 10.49 24.90 2.26
N ILE A 19 9.49 25.74 2.52
CA ILE A 19 8.92 26.70 1.56
C ILE A 19 9.28 28.11 2.02
N ASN A 20 10.15 28.79 1.27
CA ASN A 20 10.62 30.15 1.60
C ASN A 20 10.05 31.22 0.67
N SER A 21 9.40 30.81 -0.42
CA SER A 21 8.86 31.72 -1.42
C SER A 21 7.57 31.20 -2.06
N LYS A 22 6.88 32.11 -2.76
CA LYS A 22 5.73 31.75 -3.61
C LYS A 22 6.14 30.76 -4.70
N PHE A 23 7.33 30.92 -5.28
CA PHE A 23 7.86 30.02 -6.31
C PHE A 23 8.07 28.59 -5.76
N ASP A 24 8.58 28.45 -4.53
CA ASP A 24 8.73 27.13 -3.88
C ASP A 24 7.36 26.45 -3.70
N TYR A 25 6.36 27.23 -3.26
CA TYR A 25 5.00 26.73 -3.06
C TYR A 25 4.36 26.25 -4.38
N GLU A 26 4.50 27.02 -5.45
CA GLU A 26 4.02 26.68 -6.78
C GLU A 26 4.71 25.43 -7.34
N ALA A 27 6.04 25.36 -7.22
CA ALA A 27 6.83 24.19 -7.64
C ALA A 27 6.42 22.92 -6.87
N TYR A 28 6.24 23.03 -5.56
CA TYR A 28 5.78 21.92 -4.72
C TYR A 28 4.40 21.42 -5.11
N ASN A 29 3.44 22.33 -5.33
CA ASN A 29 2.08 21.96 -5.73
C ASN A 29 2.02 21.36 -7.13
N SER A 30 2.81 21.90 -8.07
CA SER A 30 2.95 21.32 -9.41
C SER A 30 3.50 19.89 -9.34
N ALA A 31 4.50 19.64 -8.49
CA ALA A 31 5.02 18.30 -8.25
C ALA A 31 3.98 17.36 -7.63
N LYS A 32 3.16 17.82 -6.67
CA LYS A 32 2.04 17.02 -6.11
C LYS A 32 1.03 16.62 -7.19
N LEU A 33 0.59 17.58 -8.01
CA LEU A 33 -0.34 17.31 -9.12
C LEU A 33 0.25 16.34 -10.13
N LYS A 34 1.55 16.47 -10.44
CA LYS A 34 2.27 15.54 -11.32
C LYS A 34 2.23 14.11 -10.79
N ILE A 35 2.46 13.91 -9.49
CA ILE A 35 2.39 12.59 -8.83
C ILE A 35 0.96 12.03 -8.91
N GLN A 36 -0.04 12.82 -8.53
CA GLN A 36 -1.45 12.40 -8.49
C GLN A 36 -2.02 12.03 -9.86
N ASN A 37 -1.59 12.73 -10.91
CA ASN A 37 -2.12 12.57 -12.27
C ASN A 37 -1.33 11.57 -13.13
N ASN A 38 -0.13 11.15 -12.71
CA ASN A 38 0.71 10.21 -13.48
C ASN A 38 1.12 8.95 -12.69
N PRO A 39 0.18 8.25 -12.02
CA PRO A 39 0.49 6.96 -11.40
C PRO A 39 0.89 5.95 -12.48
N LYS A 40 1.97 5.20 -12.26
CA LYS A 40 2.39 4.18 -13.24
C LYS A 40 1.46 2.98 -13.16
N LYS A 41 1.08 2.48 -14.33
CA LYS A 41 0.50 1.14 -14.44
C LYS A 41 1.60 0.12 -14.18
N ILE A 42 1.37 -0.76 -13.20
CA ILE A 42 2.35 -1.79 -12.86
C ILE A 42 2.01 -3.05 -13.66
N ASN A 43 2.97 -3.50 -14.46
CA ASN A 43 2.86 -4.79 -15.13
C ASN A 43 3.19 -5.90 -14.13
N TYR A 44 2.39 -6.96 -14.12
CA TYR A 44 2.57 -8.10 -13.24
C TYR A 44 2.20 -9.39 -13.95
N ARG A 45 2.68 -10.51 -13.38
CA ARG A 45 2.33 -11.84 -13.85
C ARG A 45 1.17 -12.40 -13.03
N LYS A 46 0.26 -13.12 -13.68
CA LYS A 46 -0.96 -13.64 -13.03
C LYS A 46 -0.65 -14.59 -11.87
N GLU A 47 0.46 -15.31 -11.94
CA GLU A 47 0.93 -16.21 -10.88
C GLU A 47 1.34 -15.49 -9.58
N TYR A 48 1.45 -14.16 -9.59
CA TYR A 48 1.72 -13.36 -8.39
C TYR A 48 0.44 -12.93 -7.66
N CYS A 49 -0.74 -13.22 -8.20
CA CYS A 49 -2.02 -12.89 -7.58
C CYS A 49 -2.52 -14.07 -6.73
N TYR A 50 -2.40 -13.95 -5.42
CA TYR A 50 -2.77 -15.03 -4.49
C TYR A 50 -4.22 -14.90 -4.00
N SER A 51 -4.93 -16.03 -3.97
CA SER A 51 -6.29 -16.15 -3.43
C SER A 51 -6.28 -16.89 -2.10
N GLN A 52 -6.91 -16.31 -1.09
CA GLN A 52 -7.03 -16.85 0.26
C GLN A 52 -8.22 -17.82 0.42
N THR A 53 -9.12 -17.90 -0.57
CA THR A 53 -10.29 -18.79 -0.56
C THR A 53 -10.22 -19.92 -1.60
N GLY A 54 -9.23 -19.89 -2.50
CA GLY A 54 -9.00 -20.94 -3.49
C GLY A 54 -8.48 -22.25 -2.90
N SER A 55 -8.32 -23.27 -3.76
CA SER A 55 -7.85 -24.61 -3.38
C SER A 55 -6.37 -24.66 -2.98
N ASN A 56 -5.57 -23.68 -3.41
CA ASN A 56 -4.15 -23.60 -3.09
C ASN A 56 -3.95 -22.68 -1.89
N SER A 57 -3.47 -23.24 -0.77
CA SER A 57 -3.14 -22.46 0.42
C SER A 57 -1.76 -21.80 0.36
N TYR A 58 -0.95 -22.14 -0.65
CA TYR A 58 0.44 -21.70 -0.79
C TYR A 58 1.31 -22.00 0.44
N GLY A 59 0.97 -23.08 1.16
CA GLY A 59 1.64 -23.49 2.40
C GLY A 59 1.23 -22.70 3.64
N PHE A 60 0.18 -21.88 3.56
CA PHE A 60 -0.39 -21.17 4.71
C PHE A 60 -1.43 -22.05 5.42
N SER A 61 -1.39 -22.13 6.75
CA SER A 61 -2.26 -23.02 7.54
C SER A 61 -3.71 -22.54 7.62
N SER A 62 -3.93 -21.23 7.73
CA SER A 62 -5.26 -20.61 7.88
C SER A 62 -5.49 -19.53 6.82
N PRO A 63 -5.60 -19.88 5.53
CA PRO A 63 -5.61 -18.91 4.45
C PRO A 63 -6.83 -17.97 4.51
N ARG A 64 -8.02 -18.48 4.87
CA ARG A 64 -9.28 -17.72 4.83
C ARG A 64 -9.34 -16.47 5.71
N THR A 65 -8.45 -16.33 6.67
CA THR A 65 -8.39 -15.20 7.62
C THR A 65 -7.10 -14.39 7.47
N ALA A 66 -6.38 -14.54 6.35
CA ALA A 66 -5.01 -14.05 6.18
C ALA A 66 -4.87 -13.03 5.04
N CYS A 67 -5.87 -12.16 4.83
CA CYS A 67 -5.89 -11.21 3.72
C CYS A 67 -4.63 -10.31 3.69
N ALA A 68 -4.12 -9.93 4.86
CA ALA A 68 -2.87 -9.17 4.98
C ALA A 68 -1.67 -9.93 4.39
N ALA A 69 -1.50 -11.21 4.73
CA ALA A 69 -0.37 -12.02 4.25
C ALA A 69 -0.46 -12.28 2.74
N PHE A 70 -1.65 -12.57 2.24
CA PHE A 70 -1.88 -12.84 0.81
C PHE A 70 -1.68 -11.59 -0.04
N SER A 71 -2.21 -10.45 0.41
CA SER A 71 -1.97 -9.18 -0.25
C SER A 71 -0.49 -8.79 -0.16
N PHE A 72 0.17 -8.97 0.99
CA PHE A 72 1.58 -8.58 1.13
C PHE A 72 2.49 -9.40 0.22
N ALA A 73 2.29 -10.71 0.19
CA ALA A 73 2.96 -11.62 -0.74
C ALA A 73 2.72 -11.23 -2.21
N THR A 74 1.49 -10.82 -2.56
CA THR A 74 1.15 -10.32 -3.90
C THR A 74 1.97 -9.07 -4.23
N ALA A 75 1.95 -8.06 -3.35
CA ALA A 75 2.65 -6.80 -3.54
C ALA A 75 4.16 -7.00 -3.67
N LEU A 76 4.77 -7.82 -2.80
CA LEU A 76 6.19 -8.18 -2.86
C LEU A 76 6.51 -8.93 -4.15
N SER A 77 5.69 -9.89 -4.55
CA SER A 77 5.94 -10.68 -5.76
C SER A 77 5.96 -9.81 -7.01
N ILE A 78 5.05 -8.83 -7.08
CA ILE A 78 4.99 -7.84 -8.15
C ILE A 78 6.22 -6.93 -8.12
N LYS A 79 6.53 -6.34 -6.96
CA LYS A 79 7.64 -5.39 -6.80
C LYS A 79 8.99 -5.99 -7.19
N TYR A 80 9.24 -7.23 -6.77
CA TYR A 80 10.51 -7.91 -6.98
C TYR A 80 10.51 -8.85 -8.19
N ASN A 81 9.39 -8.93 -8.93
CA ASN A 81 9.20 -9.82 -10.08
C ASN A 81 9.67 -11.26 -9.76
N LYS A 82 9.28 -11.75 -8.59
CA LYS A 82 9.72 -13.02 -8.00
C LYS A 82 8.54 -13.65 -7.26
N LYS A 83 8.42 -14.98 -7.30
CA LYS A 83 7.37 -15.67 -6.54
C LYS A 83 7.70 -15.65 -5.04
N ILE A 84 7.04 -14.79 -4.29
CA ILE A 84 7.08 -14.71 -2.82
C ILE A 84 5.69 -15.10 -2.34
N THR A 85 5.56 -16.25 -1.68
CA THR A 85 4.26 -16.82 -1.33
C THR A 85 3.80 -16.38 0.07
N PRO A 86 2.50 -16.49 0.40
CA PRO A 86 1.98 -16.16 1.72
C PRO A 86 2.69 -16.83 2.91
N LYS A 87 3.24 -18.04 2.74
CA LYS A 87 4.04 -18.70 3.79
C LYS A 87 5.42 -18.05 4.02
N ASP A 88 5.93 -17.32 3.02
CA ASP A 88 7.27 -16.72 3.05
C ASP A 88 7.24 -15.32 3.71
N VAL A 89 6.06 -14.75 3.91
CA VAL A 89 5.87 -13.48 4.59
C VAL A 89 5.60 -13.70 6.07
N LEU A 90 6.33 -12.99 6.91
CA LEU A 90 6.08 -12.95 8.35
C LEU A 90 5.16 -11.76 8.60
N THR A 91 3.85 -11.93 8.49
CA THR A 91 2.91 -10.94 9.04
C THR A 91 2.92 -11.08 10.55
N SER A 92 3.98 -10.62 11.22
CA SER A 92 3.95 -10.53 12.67
C SER A 92 2.86 -9.53 13.03
N THR A 93 1.82 -10.00 13.73
CA THR A 93 0.95 -9.15 14.55
C THR A 93 1.74 -8.35 15.60
N ASN A 94 3.03 -8.69 15.80
CA ASN A 94 3.99 -8.01 16.67
C ASN A 94 5.00 -7.17 15.86
N GLY A 95 4.57 -6.47 14.81
CA GLY A 95 5.40 -5.41 14.22
C GLY A 95 5.71 -4.39 15.31
N LEU A 96 6.98 -4.26 15.69
CA LEU A 96 7.43 -3.28 16.67
C LEU A 96 6.87 -1.91 16.28
N MET A 97 6.10 -1.33 17.20
CA MET A 97 5.73 0.09 17.16
C MET A 97 7.03 0.88 17.17
N ILE A 98 7.33 1.59 16.09
CA ILE A 98 8.20 2.75 16.22
C ILE A 98 7.23 3.91 16.41
N GLU A 99 7.01 4.28 17.67
CA GLU A 99 6.44 5.58 18.03
C GLU A 99 7.47 6.64 17.58
N ASP A 100 7.48 6.96 16.28
CA ASP A 100 8.19 8.13 15.80
C ASP A 100 7.20 9.28 15.68
N THR A 101 7.46 10.29 16.50
CA THR A 101 6.62 11.42 16.82
C THR A 101 6.38 12.29 15.58
N THR A 102 5.19 12.21 14.99
CA THR A 102 4.44 13.34 14.39
C THR A 102 3.18 12.82 13.65
N ASN A 103 2.08 12.63 14.38
CA ASN A 103 0.70 12.49 13.87
C ASN A 103 0.35 11.35 12.87
N SER A 104 1.28 10.43 12.58
CA SER A 104 1.01 9.18 11.85
C SER A 104 1.67 7.99 12.54
N ASP A 105 0.90 6.94 12.82
CA ASP A 105 1.45 5.72 13.41
C ASP A 105 2.15 4.92 12.29
N VAL A 106 3.44 4.59 12.50
CA VAL A 106 4.26 3.80 11.58
C VAL A 106 4.62 2.46 12.22
N TRP A 107 4.40 1.36 11.50
CA TRP A 107 4.81 0.02 11.94
C TRP A 107 5.73 -0.63 10.92
N GLU A 108 6.73 -1.33 11.41
CA GLU A 108 7.63 -2.13 10.58
C GLU A 108 7.07 -3.54 10.34
N TRP A 109 7.03 -3.94 9.08
CA TRP A 109 6.65 -5.28 8.62
C TRP A 109 7.87 -5.95 8.00
N ASN A 110 8.29 -7.07 8.57
CA ASN A 110 9.50 -7.77 8.14
C ASN A 110 9.16 -8.97 7.25
N TRP A 111 9.97 -9.20 6.22
CA TRP A 111 9.87 -10.39 5.37
C TRP A 111 11.25 -10.93 5.01
N LYS A 112 11.31 -12.20 4.60
CA LYS A 112 12.56 -12.89 4.26
C LYS A 112 12.78 -12.90 2.76
N ASP A 113 13.91 -12.36 2.31
CA ASP A 113 14.44 -12.57 0.96
C ASP A 113 15.69 -13.45 1.03
N GLY A 114 15.47 -14.77 0.92
CA GLY A 114 16.53 -15.74 1.18
C GLY A 114 17.03 -15.64 2.62
N LYS A 115 18.30 -15.24 2.81
CA LYS A 115 18.92 -15.08 4.14
C LYS A 115 18.74 -13.68 4.74
N SER A 116 18.30 -12.70 3.94
CA SER A 116 18.17 -11.30 4.38
C SER A 116 16.77 -11.02 4.93
N THR A 117 16.69 -10.23 6.01
CA THR A 117 15.44 -9.59 6.44
C THR A 117 15.30 -8.26 5.70
N LYS A 118 14.11 -7.99 5.18
CA LYS A 118 13.74 -6.73 4.54
C LYS A 118 12.55 -6.13 5.29
N THR A 119 12.50 -4.80 5.34
CA THR A 119 11.47 -4.05 6.07
C THR A 119 10.55 -3.33 5.09
N ALA A 120 9.26 -3.45 5.32
CA ALA A 120 8.20 -2.62 4.77
C ALA A 120 7.60 -1.77 5.90
N TYR A 121 6.97 -0.65 5.57
CA TYR A 121 6.43 0.26 6.58
C TYR A 121 4.93 0.45 6.36
N ARG A 122 4.12 0.04 7.33
CA ARG A 122 2.69 0.39 7.40
C ARG A 122 2.57 1.78 7.96
N ILE A 123 1.81 2.63 7.27
CA ILE A 123 1.57 4.02 7.64
C ILE A 123 0.06 4.18 7.82
N LYS A 124 -0.36 4.49 9.04
CA LYS A 124 -1.73 4.95 9.33
C LYS A 124 -1.75 6.45 9.24
N ALA A 125 -2.47 6.98 8.26
CA ALA A 125 -2.69 8.41 8.18
C ALA A 125 -4.01 8.74 8.87
N SER A 126 -3.99 9.69 9.78
CA SER A 126 -5.15 10.13 10.55
C SER A 126 -6.20 10.85 9.69
N LYS A 127 -5.90 11.14 8.40
CA LYS A 127 -6.80 11.78 7.43
C LYS A 127 -6.72 11.09 6.06
N GLY A 128 -7.86 10.66 5.52
CA GLY A 128 -7.90 9.88 4.27
C GLY A 128 -7.22 10.52 3.05
N SER A 129 -7.12 11.86 2.98
CA SER A 129 -6.41 12.56 1.89
C SER A 129 -4.89 12.37 1.92
N GLU A 130 -4.31 12.16 3.10
CA GLU A 130 -2.88 11.86 3.27
C GLU A 130 -2.57 10.42 2.86
N THR A 131 -3.46 9.48 3.19
CA THR A 131 -3.37 8.06 2.77
C THR A 131 -3.30 7.95 1.24
N PHE A 132 -4.23 8.56 0.52
CA PHE A 132 -4.25 8.51 -0.95
C PHE A 132 -3.06 9.23 -1.59
N SER A 133 -2.55 10.31 -0.97
CA SER A 133 -1.33 10.98 -1.44
C SER A 133 -0.10 10.09 -1.32
N GLY A 134 0.01 9.30 -0.24
CA GLY A 134 1.06 8.31 -0.06
C GLY A 134 0.98 7.17 -1.08
N ILE A 135 -0.23 6.67 -1.33
CA ILE A 135 -0.50 5.66 -2.38
C ILE A 135 -0.08 6.19 -3.76
N ASP A 136 -0.53 7.39 -4.15
CA ASP A 136 -0.20 7.99 -5.45
C ASP A 136 1.32 8.17 -5.61
N ALA A 137 2.03 8.56 -4.54
CA ALA A 137 3.48 8.67 -4.55
C ALA A 137 4.18 7.33 -4.84
N GLN A 138 3.73 6.24 -4.22
CA GLN A 138 4.28 4.90 -4.49
C GLN A 138 3.98 4.42 -5.90
N LEU A 139 2.76 4.63 -6.38
CA LEU A 139 2.38 4.28 -7.75
C LEU A 139 3.18 5.08 -8.78
N TYR A 140 3.48 6.36 -8.52
CA TYR A 140 4.34 7.18 -9.37
C TYR A 140 5.76 6.61 -9.47
N LEU A 141 6.27 6.04 -8.36
CA LEU A 141 7.56 5.33 -8.34
C LEU A 141 7.49 3.94 -9.02
N GLY A 142 6.30 3.43 -9.31
CA GLY A 142 6.08 2.10 -9.88
C GLY A 142 6.04 0.99 -8.83
N ASN A 143 5.75 1.34 -7.58
CA ASN A 143 5.64 0.39 -6.48
C ASN A 143 4.17 0.01 -6.25
N PRO A 144 3.84 -1.30 -6.15
CA PRO A 144 2.52 -1.71 -5.69
C PRO A 144 2.38 -1.35 -4.21
N VAL A 145 1.15 -1.11 -3.77
CA VAL A 145 0.86 -0.59 -2.43
C VAL A 145 -0.12 -1.51 -1.74
N LEU A 146 0.20 -1.97 -0.54
CA LEU A 146 -0.78 -2.64 0.29
C LEU A 146 -1.71 -1.60 0.92
N ILE A 147 -3.01 -1.88 0.98
CA ILE A 147 -3.96 -1.03 1.68
C ILE A 147 -4.76 -1.83 2.70
N HIS A 148 -5.12 -1.15 3.78
CA HIS A 148 -6.02 -1.63 4.81
C HIS A 148 -7.31 -0.82 4.76
N THR A 149 -8.44 -1.51 4.70
CA THR A 149 -9.75 -0.87 4.69
C THR A 149 -10.62 -1.37 5.83
N GLU A 150 -11.41 -0.49 6.41
CA GLU A 150 -12.54 -0.82 7.28
C GLU A 150 -13.85 -0.57 6.54
N GLY A 151 -14.93 -1.16 7.02
CA GLY A 151 -16.27 -0.98 6.48
C GLY A 151 -17.21 -2.07 6.99
N TYR A 152 -18.14 -2.51 6.14
CA TYR A 152 -19.13 -3.53 6.51
C TYR A 152 -19.14 -4.69 5.52
N SER A 153 -19.28 -5.92 6.04
CA SER A 153 -19.58 -7.10 5.23
C SER A 153 -20.95 -7.00 4.58
N VAL A 154 -21.26 -7.89 3.63
CA VAL A 154 -22.61 -8.00 3.03
C VAL A 154 -23.74 -8.20 4.05
N ASN A 155 -23.42 -8.73 5.23
CA ASN A 155 -24.38 -8.97 6.31
C ASN A 155 -24.47 -7.80 7.30
N GLY A 156 -23.81 -6.67 7.02
CA GLY A 156 -23.83 -5.48 7.89
C GLY A 156 -22.93 -5.56 9.13
N TYR A 157 -22.10 -6.59 9.26
CA TYR A 157 -21.09 -6.66 10.33
C TYR A 157 -19.88 -5.80 9.99
N SER A 158 -19.40 -5.02 10.96
CA SER A 158 -18.13 -4.31 10.85
C SER A 158 -17.01 -5.30 10.51
N SER A 159 -16.19 -4.93 9.54
CA SER A 159 -15.15 -5.81 9.01
C SER A 159 -14.00 -4.98 8.44
N GLU A 160 -12.83 -5.60 8.42
CA GLU A 160 -11.60 -5.05 7.86
C GLU A 160 -11.09 -5.97 6.75
N HIS A 161 -10.41 -5.41 5.76
CA HIS A 161 -9.82 -6.17 4.67
C HIS A 161 -8.55 -5.51 4.13
N TRP A 162 -7.66 -6.34 3.61
CA TRP A 162 -6.39 -5.91 3.02
C TRP A 162 -6.37 -6.24 1.54
N ALA A 163 -5.90 -5.32 0.71
CA ALA A 163 -5.76 -5.53 -0.73
C ALA A 163 -4.45 -4.91 -1.26
N THR A 164 -4.07 -5.27 -2.49
CA THR A 164 -2.90 -4.68 -3.16
C THR A 164 -3.33 -3.76 -4.28
N ILE A 165 -3.02 -2.46 -4.20
CA ILE A 165 -3.15 -1.53 -5.31
C ILE A 165 -1.99 -1.76 -6.30
N ILE A 166 -2.34 -1.87 -7.57
CA ILE A 166 -1.43 -2.14 -8.70
C ILE A 166 -1.44 -1.03 -9.76
N GLY A 167 -2.20 0.04 -9.53
CA GLY A 167 -2.27 1.18 -10.43
C GLY A 167 -3.52 2.02 -10.19
N LYS A 168 -3.68 3.04 -11.01
CA LYS A 168 -4.87 3.91 -11.04
C LYS A 168 -5.18 4.23 -12.49
N GLU A 169 -6.39 3.90 -12.92
CA GLU A 169 -6.86 4.05 -14.30
C GLU A 169 -8.15 4.90 -14.26
N ASN A 170 -8.21 5.98 -15.03
CA ASN A 170 -9.37 6.90 -15.06
C ASN A 170 -9.82 7.41 -13.68
N GLY A 171 -8.84 7.76 -12.82
CA GLY A 171 -9.09 8.22 -11.45
C GLY A 171 -9.44 7.12 -10.45
N LYS A 172 -9.59 5.86 -10.88
CA LYS A 172 -9.95 4.72 -10.03
C LYS A 172 -8.77 3.82 -9.74
N TYR A 173 -8.55 3.51 -8.45
CA TYR A 173 -7.51 2.57 -8.03
C TYR A 173 -7.87 1.14 -8.47
N GLN A 174 -6.90 0.49 -9.10
CA GLN A 174 -6.96 -0.92 -9.48
C GLN A 174 -6.31 -1.75 -8.37
N ILE A 175 -7.02 -2.75 -7.87
CA ILE A 175 -6.55 -3.65 -6.82
C ILE A 175 -6.47 -5.10 -7.30
N ILE A 176 -5.64 -5.90 -6.63
CA ILE A 176 -5.80 -7.34 -6.52
C ILE A 176 -6.39 -7.63 -5.14
N ASP A 177 -7.60 -8.20 -5.14
CA ASP A 177 -8.32 -8.58 -3.93
C ASP A 177 -7.92 -10.00 -3.52
N PRO A 178 -7.35 -10.23 -2.33
CA PRO A 178 -6.86 -11.54 -1.93
C PRO A 178 -8.00 -12.53 -1.64
N TRP A 179 -9.28 -12.12 -1.56
CA TRP A 179 -10.36 -13.09 -1.44
C TRP A 179 -10.31 -14.12 -2.56
N ASP A 180 -10.22 -13.67 -3.81
CA ASP A 180 -10.20 -14.52 -4.99
C ASP A 180 -8.96 -14.31 -5.89
N GLY A 181 -8.04 -13.43 -5.48
CA GLY A 181 -6.83 -13.10 -6.23
C GLY A 181 -7.10 -12.38 -7.55
N THR A 182 -8.26 -11.74 -7.71
CA THR A 182 -8.66 -11.11 -8.97
C THR A 182 -8.43 -9.61 -9.00
N LYS A 183 -8.19 -9.07 -10.21
CA LYS A 183 -8.12 -7.63 -10.46
C LYS A 183 -9.54 -7.04 -10.45
N ARG A 184 -9.72 -5.94 -9.72
CA ARG A 184 -10.94 -5.12 -9.72
C ARG A 184 -10.63 -3.67 -9.36
N ASN A 185 -11.61 -2.79 -9.49
CA ASN A 185 -11.49 -1.45 -8.93
C ASN A 185 -11.67 -1.48 -7.40
N LEU A 186 -11.06 -0.54 -6.68
CA LEU A 186 -11.24 -0.40 -5.23
C LEU A 186 -12.72 -0.18 -4.85
N ASP A 187 -13.48 0.57 -5.65
CA ASP A 187 -14.92 0.81 -5.47
C ASP A 187 -15.80 -0.44 -5.64
N GLN A 188 -15.21 -1.58 -6.04
CA GLN A 188 -15.88 -2.87 -6.16
C GLN A 188 -15.53 -3.83 -5.01
N MET A 189 -14.51 -3.51 -4.20
CA MET A 189 -14.14 -4.32 -3.04
C MET A 189 -15.23 -4.26 -1.97
N GLU A 190 -15.67 -5.40 -1.45
CA GLU A 190 -16.86 -5.48 -0.58
C GLU A 190 -16.78 -4.54 0.63
N ILE A 191 -15.67 -4.55 1.35
CA ILE A 191 -15.54 -3.71 2.55
C ILE A 191 -15.57 -2.23 2.18
N TYR A 192 -14.88 -1.83 1.12
CA TYR A 192 -14.80 -0.43 0.71
C TYR A 192 -16.11 0.10 0.12
N LYS A 193 -16.80 -0.69 -0.71
CA LYS A 193 -18.08 -0.28 -1.32
C LYS A 193 -19.20 -0.14 -0.27
N ASN A 194 -19.10 -0.86 0.85
CA ASN A 194 -20.09 -0.86 1.92
C ASN A 194 -19.69 0.13 3.02
N ASN A 195 -19.71 1.43 2.69
CA ASN A 195 -19.34 2.55 3.58
C ASN A 195 -17.92 2.45 4.15
N GLY A 196 -16.98 1.88 3.38
CA GLY A 196 -15.63 1.69 3.85
C GLY A 196 -14.70 2.87 3.58
N SER A 197 -13.59 2.87 4.29
CA SER A 197 -12.52 3.85 4.18
C SER A 197 -11.18 3.14 4.03
N VAL A 198 -10.18 3.81 3.44
CA VAL A 198 -8.79 3.33 3.49
C VAL A 198 -8.13 3.93 4.72
N LEU A 199 -7.76 3.08 5.66
CA LEU A 199 -7.12 3.46 6.92
C LEU A 199 -5.62 3.64 6.75
N ASP A 200 -4.99 2.60 6.18
CA ASP A 200 -3.55 2.48 6.14
C ASP A 200 -3.07 2.09 4.76
N TYR A 201 -1.79 2.36 4.51
CA TYR A 201 -1.07 1.83 3.37
C TYR A 201 0.32 1.34 3.77
N VAL A 202 0.86 0.38 3.02
CA VAL A 202 2.21 -0.16 3.26
C VAL A 202 3.13 0.19 2.12
N ILE A 203 4.27 0.79 2.45
CA ILE A 203 5.39 1.00 1.53
C ILE A 203 6.34 -0.19 1.61
N LEU A 204 6.64 -0.81 0.46
CA LEU A 204 7.45 -2.03 0.40
C LEU A 204 8.96 -1.79 0.47
N THR A 205 9.37 -0.53 0.26
CA THR A 205 10.74 -0.03 0.35
C THR A 205 10.71 1.47 0.58
N ASN A 206 11.72 1.99 1.27
CA ASN A 206 11.96 3.42 1.46
C ASN A 206 12.96 4.00 0.42
N GLU A 207 13.40 3.20 -0.55
CA GLU A 207 14.32 3.62 -1.62
C GLU A 207 13.53 4.37 -2.73
N TYR A 208 13.94 5.61 -3.03
CA TYR A 208 13.32 6.54 -3.99
C TYR A 208 14.17 6.83 -5.22
#